data_AF-A0A1B6C8H2-F1
#
_entry.id   AF-A0A1B6C8H2-F1
#
_cell.length_a   1.000
_cell.length_b   1.000
_cell.length_c   1.000
_cell.angle_alpha   90.00
_cell.angle_beta   90.00
_cell.angle_gamma   90.00
#
_symmetry.space_group_name_H-M   'P 1'
#
loop_
_entity.id
_entity.type
_entity.pdbx_description
1 polymer ?
#
loop_
_entity_poly.entity_id
_entity_poly.type
_entity_poly.pdbx_seq_one_letter_code
_entity_poly.pdbx_strand_id
1 'polypeptide(L)'
;MALAKGLADALGGRYIFTPPKCLVNFTGVFPRSSTHKNAFFALSLYASAYNARQLLALDCPVVLNGYWSEQAEFMLSKLFKRKMDLPPIGDPVYDIPADLMAPDIVILHDSPYYGPLKDAGNRAPPKKLVVYNNFHMRGAEFIFARYESNITETVYRILSIIKKKFDHVFNFGPAVPKYLLNI
;
A
#
# COMPACT_ATOMS: atom_id res chain seq x y z
N MET A 1 5.63 8.85 -2.59
CA MET A 1 7.08 8.61 -2.74
C MET A 1 7.89 9.05 -1.52
N ALA A 2 7.98 10.34 -1.17
CA ALA A 2 8.80 10.79 -0.03
C ALA A 2 8.35 10.20 1.33
N LEU A 3 7.04 10.11 1.58
CA LEU A 3 6.49 9.51 2.80
C LEU A 3 6.87 8.03 2.96
N ALA A 4 6.61 7.21 1.94
CA ALA A 4 6.92 5.78 1.96
C ALA A 4 8.43 5.51 2.13
N LYS A 5 9.27 6.32 1.48
CA LYS A 5 10.73 6.24 1.63
C LYS A 5 11.16 6.61 3.06
N GLY A 6 10.66 7.72 3.61
CA GLY A 6 10.94 8.13 4.98
C GLY A 6 10.48 7.10 6.01
N LEU A 7 9.32 6.47 5.80
CA LEU A 7 8.84 5.38 6.64
C LEU A 7 9.76 4.15 6.57
N ALA A 8 10.22 3.77 5.36
CA ALA A 8 11.17 2.67 5.20
C ALA A 8 12.47 2.95 5.95
N ASP A 9 13.00 4.17 5.84
CA ASP A 9 14.25 4.57 6.50
C ASP A 9 14.12 4.54 8.02
N ALA A 10 13.00 5.04 8.55
CA ALA A 10 12.76 5.05 9.99
C ALA A 10 12.45 3.65 10.57
N LEU A 11 12.08 2.68 9.72
CA LEU A 11 11.98 1.25 10.08
C LEU A 11 13.31 0.49 9.89
N GLY A 12 14.38 1.13 9.40
CA GLY A 12 15.61 0.44 8.99
C GLY A 12 15.41 -0.55 7.82
N GLY A 13 14.33 -0.37 7.06
CA GLY A 13 13.87 -1.27 6.03
C GLY A 13 14.31 -0.88 4.61
N ARG A 14 13.56 -1.39 3.62
CA ARG A 14 13.74 -1.10 2.20
C ARG A 14 12.46 -0.57 1.58
N TYR A 15 12.63 0.51 0.82
CA TYR A 15 11.57 1.06 -0.02
C TYR A 15 11.60 0.39 -1.39
N ILE A 16 10.46 -0.16 -1.81
CA ILE A 16 10.28 -0.75 -3.14
C ILE A 16 9.32 0.11 -3.97
N PHE A 17 9.72 0.35 -5.22
CA PHE A 17 8.87 0.99 -6.22
C PHE A 17 7.89 -0.02 -6.81
N THR A 18 6.68 0.44 -7.10
CA THR A 18 5.70 -0.28 -7.89
C THR A 18 5.35 0.57 -9.12
N PRO A 19 5.73 0.16 -10.35
CA PRO A 19 6.45 -1.05 -10.72
C PRO A 19 7.93 -1.04 -10.26
N PRO A 20 8.59 -2.21 -10.11
CA PRO A 20 9.98 -2.28 -9.69
C PRO A 20 10.91 -1.66 -10.73
N LYS A 21 12.13 -1.28 -10.32
CA LYS A 21 13.10 -0.56 -11.18
C LYS A 21 13.40 -1.27 -12.50
N CYS A 22 13.43 -2.60 -12.52
CA CYS A 22 13.63 -3.38 -13.74
C CYS A 22 12.47 -3.25 -14.75
N LEU A 23 11.29 -2.82 -14.30
CA LEU A 23 10.09 -2.69 -15.12
C LEU A 23 9.69 -1.22 -15.38
N VAL A 24 10.26 -0.25 -14.66
CA VAL A 24 9.84 1.16 -14.75
C VAL A 24 9.92 1.75 -16.15
N ASN A 25 10.92 1.33 -16.94
CA ASN A 25 11.12 1.81 -18.31
C ASN A 25 10.00 1.36 -19.27
N PHE A 26 9.23 0.33 -18.91
CA PHE A 26 8.12 -0.17 -19.73
C PHE A 26 6.79 0.55 -19.46
N THR A 27 6.72 1.42 -18.45
CA THR A 27 5.50 2.17 -18.10
C THR A 27 4.96 3.05 -19.24
N GLY A 28 5.85 3.50 -20.13
CA GLY A 28 5.52 4.32 -21.30
C GLY A 28 5.22 3.53 -22.58
N VAL A 29 5.50 2.22 -22.61
CA VAL A 29 5.38 1.40 -23.83
C VAL A 29 3.91 1.19 -24.23
N PHE A 30 3.04 1.02 -23.25
CA PHE A 30 1.63 0.75 -23.51
C PHE A 30 0.77 2.03 -23.54
N PRO A 31 -0.17 2.15 -24.50
CA PRO A 31 -1.08 3.28 -24.59
C PRO A 31 -1.84 3.50 -23.29
N ARG A 32 -2.11 4.77 -22.96
CA ARG A 32 -2.92 5.14 -21.80
C ARG A 32 -4.29 4.47 -21.87
N SER A 33 -4.82 4.05 -20.73
CA SER A 33 -6.14 3.42 -20.61
C SER A 33 -6.35 2.10 -21.38
N SER A 34 -5.29 1.48 -21.91
CA SER A 34 -5.38 0.19 -22.61
C SER A 34 -5.38 -1.00 -21.65
N THR A 35 -6.00 -2.11 -22.07
CA THR A 35 -5.94 -3.40 -21.37
C THR A 35 -4.51 -3.87 -21.17
N HIS A 36 -3.63 -3.68 -22.17
CA HIS A 36 -2.20 -4.00 -22.08
C HIS A 36 -1.50 -3.23 -20.95
N LYS A 37 -1.80 -1.94 -20.78
CA LYS A 37 -1.23 -1.14 -19.70
C LYS A 37 -1.71 -1.64 -18.32
N ASN A 38 -2.98 -2.00 -18.20
CA ASN A 38 -3.52 -2.56 -16.96
C ASN A 38 -2.88 -3.92 -16.65
N ALA A 39 -2.73 -4.79 -17.64
CA ALA A 39 -2.05 -6.09 -17.50
C ALA A 39 -0.58 -5.92 -17.08
N PHE A 40 0.12 -4.96 -17.67
CA PHE A 40 1.49 -4.62 -17.28
C PHE A 40 1.60 -4.21 -15.80
N PHE A 41 0.73 -3.32 -15.33
CA PHE A 41 0.74 -2.93 -13.92
C PHE A 41 0.35 -4.08 -13.00
N ALA A 42 -0.62 -4.91 -13.37
CA ALA A 42 -1.00 -6.10 -12.61
C ALA A 42 0.16 -7.08 -12.48
N LEU A 43 0.86 -7.41 -13.58
CA LEU A 43 2.05 -8.27 -13.56
C LEU A 43 3.20 -7.66 -12.77
N SER A 44 3.36 -6.33 -12.82
CA SER A 44 4.38 -5.64 -12.03
C SER A 44 4.19 -5.80 -10.53
N LEU A 45 2.95 -6.03 -10.04
CA LEU A 45 2.69 -6.35 -8.64
C LEU A 45 3.37 -7.65 -8.22
N TYR A 46 3.36 -8.68 -9.06
CA TYR A 46 4.03 -9.96 -8.78
C TYR A 46 5.55 -9.82 -8.73
N ALA A 47 6.12 -9.00 -9.61
CA ALA A 47 7.55 -8.69 -9.56
C ALA A 47 7.93 -7.91 -8.28
N SER A 48 7.12 -6.94 -7.88
CA SER A 48 7.28 -6.24 -6.59
C SER A 48 7.13 -7.20 -5.39
N ALA A 49 6.16 -8.10 -5.43
CA ALA A 49 5.92 -9.11 -4.40
C ALA A 49 7.11 -10.08 -4.27
N TYR A 50 7.68 -10.51 -5.40
CA TYR A 50 8.89 -11.33 -5.40
C TYR A 50 10.06 -10.60 -4.73
N ASN A 51 10.32 -9.35 -5.09
CA ASN A 51 11.39 -8.56 -4.47
C ASN A 51 11.17 -8.37 -2.96
N ALA A 52 9.92 -8.13 -2.55
CA ALA A 52 9.56 -8.02 -1.14
C ALA A 52 9.85 -9.33 -0.38
N ARG A 53 9.47 -10.49 -0.93
CA ARG A 53 9.77 -11.80 -0.32
C ARG A 53 11.26 -12.03 -0.12
N GLN A 54 12.10 -11.66 -1.09
CA GLN A 54 13.56 -11.81 -0.97
C GLN A 54 14.12 -10.96 0.19
N LEU A 55 13.59 -9.76 0.39
CA LEU A 55 14.01 -8.88 1.49
C LEU A 55 13.49 -9.37 2.84
N LEU A 56 12.24 -9.82 2.89
CA LEU A 56 11.65 -10.39 4.10
C LEU A 56 12.38 -11.67 4.56
N ALA A 57 12.88 -12.50 3.64
CA ALA A 57 13.70 -13.67 3.97
C ALA A 57 15.04 -13.32 4.66
N LEU A 58 15.49 -12.07 4.50
CA LEU A 58 16.66 -11.48 5.16
C LEU A 58 16.27 -10.66 6.40
N ASP A 59 15.05 -10.85 6.93
CA ASP A 59 14.48 -10.11 8.06
C ASP A 59 14.51 -8.58 7.85
N CYS A 60 14.35 -8.15 6.60
CA CYS A 60 14.34 -6.72 6.25
C CYS A 60 12.90 -6.23 6.04
N PRO A 61 12.39 -5.28 6.85
CA PRO A 61 11.09 -4.68 6.64
C PRO A 61 10.98 -4.01 5.27
N VAL A 62 9.83 -4.13 4.63
CA VAL A 62 9.58 -3.59 3.29
C VAL A 62 8.44 -2.60 3.32
N VAL A 63 8.65 -1.44 2.71
CA VAL A 63 7.60 -0.45 2.48
C VAL A 63 7.42 -0.26 0.98
N LEU A 64 6.19 -0.46 0.50
CA LEU A 64 5.79 -0.23 -0.89
C LEU A 64 4.95 1.04 -0.98
N ASN A 65 5.18 1.86 -2.01
CA ASN A 65 4.29 2.97 -2.34
C ASN A 65 3.36 2.54 -3.47
N GLY A 66 2.14 2.17 -3.11
CA GLY A 66 1.18 1.59 -4.03
C GLY A 66 1.42 0.09 -4.22
N TYR A 67 0.31 -0.64 -4.28
CA TYR A 67 0.29 -2.08 -4.49
C TYR A 67 -1.06 -2.46 -5.13
N TRP A 68 -1.58 -3.66 -4.86
CA TRP A 68 -2.85 -4.12 -5.42
C TRP A 68 -4.02 -3.17 -5.14
N SER A 69 -4.19 -2.70 -3.90
CA SER A 69 -5.34 -1.90 -3.51
C SER A 69 -5.45 -0.57 -4.26
N GLU A 70 -4.33 0.08 -4.57
CA GLU A 70 -4.31 1.30 -5.38
C GLU A 70 -4.72 1.03 -6.84
N GLN A 71 -4.22 -0.06 -7.43
CA GLN A 71 -4.58 -0.46 -8.80
C GLN A 71 -6.05 -0.87 -8.90
N ALA A 72 -6.52 -1.68 -7.95
CA ALA A 72 -7.90 -2.11 -7.87
C ALA A 72 -8.84 -0.91 -7.67
N GLU A 73 -8.49 0.03 -6.79
CA GLU A 73 -9.28 1.24 -6.57
C GLU A 73 -9.37 2.09 -7.82
N PHE A 74 -8.23 2.33 -8.48
CA PHE A 74 -8.20 3.09 -9.73
C PHE A 74 -9.11 2.45 -10.81
N MET A 75 -9.05 1.12 -10.95
CA MET A 75 -9.86 0.38 -11.92
C MET A 75 -11.35 0.42 -11.58
N LEU A 76 -11.73 0.17 -10.33
CA LEU A 76 -13.11 0.25 -9.86
C LEU A 76 -13.67 1.67 -10.02
N SER A 77 -12.90 2.69 -9.63
CA SER A 77 -13.28 4.08 -9.79
C SER A 77 -13.45 4.51 -11.24
N LYS A 78 -12.73 3.88 -12.18
CA LYS A 78 -12.84 4.11 -13.62
C LYS A 78 -14.03 3.37 -14.25
N LEU A 79 -14.28 2.12 -13.84
CA LEU A 79 -15.36 1.29 -14.35
C LEU A 79 -16.74 1.79 -13.87
N PHE A 80 -16.84 2.13 -12.58
CA PHE A 80 -18.09 2.55 -11.95
C PHE A 80 -18.11 4.07 -11.77
N LYS A 81 -18.80 4.78 -12.65
CA LYS A 81 -18.83 6.25 -12.64
C LYS A 81 -19.44 6.80 -11.36
N ARG A 82 -20.56 6.23 -10.90
CA ARG A 82 -21.27 6.68 -9.69
C ARG A 82 -20.99 5.73 -8.52
N LYS A 83 -21.03 6.26 -7.30
CA LYS A 83 -20.86 5.48 -6.06
C LYS A 83 -21.92 4.39 -5.90
N MET A 84 -23.16 4.66 -6.34
CA MET A 84 -24.27 3.69 -6.29
C MET A 84 -24.10 2.51 -7.26
N ASP A 85 -23.19 2.62 -8.24
CA ASP A 85 -22.93 1.56 -9.21
C ASP A 85 -21.82 0.61 -8.73
N LEU A 86 -21.17 0.90 -7.60
CA LEU A 86 -20.11 0.05 -7.07
C LEU A 86 -20.67 -1.33 -6.70
N PRO A 87 -19.90 -2.41 -6.91
CA PRO A 87 -20.25 -3.73 -6.41
C PRO A 87 -20.53 -3.73 -4.90
N PRO A 88 -21.43 -4.60 -4.41
CA PRO A 88 -21.76 -4.66 -2.99
C PRO A 88 -20.56 -5.12 -2.16
N ILE A 89 -20.55 -4.79 -0.87
CA ILE A 89 -19.54 -5.30 0.07
C ILE A 89 -19.51 -6.84 0.04
N GLY A 90 -18.32 -7.42 0.07
CA GLY A 90 -18.11 -8.87 -0.06
C GLY A 90 -18.10 -9.41 -1.50
N ASP A 91 -18.26 -8.56 -2.52
CA ASP A 91 -18.02 -8.96 -3.90
C ASP A 91 -16.54 -9.35 -4.12
N PRO A 92 -16.23 -10.46 -4.81
CA PRO A 92 -14.85 -10.92 -5.03
C PRO A 92 -13.93 -9.92 -5.73
N VAL A 93 -14.48 -8.91 -6.41
CA VAL A 93 -13.67 -7.82 -6.99
C VAL A 93 -12.88 -7.03 -5.93
N TYR A 94 -13.31 -7.13 -4.67
CA TYR A 94 -12.65 -6.52 -3.52
C TYR A 94 -11.63 -7.44 -2.84
N ASP A 95 -11.43 -8.66 -3.35
CA ASP A 95 -10.44 -9.60 -2.82
C ASP A 95 -9.10 -9.41 -3.53
N ILE A 96 -8.02 -9.41 -2.75
CA ILE A 96 -6.67 -9.56 -3.32
C ILE A 96 -6.57 -10.91 -4.04
N PRO A 97 -5.91 -10.99 -5.23
CA PRO A 97 -5.63 -12.26 -5.87
C PRO A 97 -4.96 -13.24 -4.90
N ALA A 98 -5.46 -14.47 -4.84
CA ALA A 98 -5.02 -15.47 -3.87
C ALA A 98 -3.54 -15.86 -4.00
N ASP A 99 -2.97 -15.67 -5.19
CA ASP A 99 -1.57 -15.94 -5.54
C ASP A 99 -0.66 -14.70 -5.42
N LEU A 100 -1.22 -13.52 -5.14
CA LEU A 100 -0.46 -12.31 -4.87
C LEU A 100 -0.22 -12.16 -3.36
N MET A 101 1.03 -11.96 -2.97
CA MET A 101 1.40 -11.79 -1.56
C MET A 101 0.67 -10.60 -0.94
N ALA A 102 -0.09 -10.84 0.13
CA ALA A 102 -0.72 -9.78 0.91
C ALA A 102 0.32 -9.04 1.77
N PRO A 103 0.22 -7.71 1.92
CA PRO A 103 0.99 -6.96 2.91
C PRO A 103 0.45 -7.23 4.32
N ASP A 104 1.30 -7.09 5.34
CA ASP A 104 0.85 -7.16 6.74
C ASP A 104 0.02 -5.92 7.14
N ILE A 105 0.39 -4.75 6.59
CA ILE A 105 -0.22 -3.46 6.93
C ILE A 105 -0.48 -2.66 5.65
N VAL A 106 -1.69 -2.14 5.49
CA VAL A 106 -2.06 -1.17 4.44
C VAL A 106 -2.30 0.19 5.06
N ILE A 107 -1.53 1.19 4.61
CA ILE A 107 -1.59 2.54 5.15
C ILE A 107 -2.34 3.44 4.17
N LEU A 108 -3.55 3.85 4.54
CA LEU A 108 -4.30 4.86 3.84
C LEU A 108 -3.96 6.22 4.44
N HIS A 109 -3.35 7.06 3.61
CA HIS A 109 -2.88 8.36 4.04
C HIS A 109 -3.72 9.49 3.44
N ASP A 110 -4.30 10.32 4.30
CA ASP A 110 -4.90 11.58 3.88
C ASP A 110 -3.81 12.50 3.40
N SER A 111 -3.93 13.02 2.18
CA SER A 111 -3.03 14.04 1.68
C SER A 111 -3.81 15.33 1.48
N PRO A 112 -3.28 16.50 1.90
CA PRO A 112 -3.95 17.78 1.69
C PRO A 112 -4.16 18.08 0.19
N TYR A 113 -3.40 17.44 -0.69
CA TYR A 113 -3.49 17.61 -2.14
C TYR A 113 -4.61 16.80 -2.80
N TYR A 114 -5.14 15.78 -2.12
CA TYR A 114 -6.18 14.89 -2.67
C TYR A 114 -7.53 15.04 -1.96
N GLY A 115 -7.66 16.07 -1.10
CA GLY A 115 -8.80 16.26 -0.21
C GLY A 115 -8.78 15.27 0.97
N PRO A 116 -9.50 15.57 2.06
CA PRO A 116 -9.60 14.66 3.18
C PRO A 116 -10.33 13.37 2.76
N LEU A 117 -9.79 12.18 3.04
CA LEU A 117 -10.51 10.93 2.84
C LEU A 117 -11.68 10.84 3.83
N LYS A 118 -11.52 11.43 5.03
CA LYS A 118 -12.60 11.63 5.99
C LYS A 118 -13.03 13.10 6.01
N ASP A 119 -14.05 13.45 5.23
CA ASP A 119 -14.73 14.73 5.38
C ASP A 119 -15.27 14.86 6.82
N ALA A 120 -14.86 15.92 7.52
CA ALA A 120 -15.41 16.27 8.82
C ALA A 120 -16.81 16.86 8.64
N GLY A 121 -17.86 16.01 8.60
CA GLY A 121 -19.26 16.45 8.60
C GLY A 121 -20.25 15.43 8.00
N ASN A 122 -21.55 15.75 8.06
CA ASN A 122 -22.72 15.00 7.56
C ASN A 122 -22.72 14.66 6.04
N ARG A 123 -21.57 14.67 5.37
CA ARG A 123 -21.43 14.33 3.95
C ARG A 123 -21.14 12.84 3.77
N ALA A 124 -21.71 12.26 2.72
CA ALA A 124 -21.42 10.87 2.36
C ALA A 124 -19.92 10.71 2.03
N PRO A 125 -19.27 9.61 2.44
CA PRO A 125 -17.84 9.43 2.22
C PRO A 125 -17.52 9.38 0.71
N PRO A 126 -16.34 9.89 0.31
CA PRO A 126 -15.92 9.90 -1.10
C PRO A 126 -15.87 8.48 -1.66
N LYS A 127 -16.15 8.33 -2.96
CA LYS A 127 -16.21 7.02 -3.65
C LYS A 127 -14.96 6.18 -3.40
N LYS A 128 -13.78 6.81 -3.44
CA LYS A 128 -12.49 6.17 -3.16
C LYS A 128 -12.43 5.52 -1.79
N LEU A 129 -12.89 6.22 -0.75
CA LEU A 129 -12.91 5.66 0.62
C LEU A 129 -13.89 4.50 0.73
N VAL A 130 -15.02 4.55 0.02
CA VAL A 130 -15.99 3.44 -0.01
C VAL A 130 -15.35 2.20 -0.62
N VAL A 131 -14.59 2.35 -1.71
CA VAL A 131 -13.85 1.24 -2.33
C VAL A 131 -12.83 0.65 -1.36
N TYR A 132 -12.02 1.47 -0.69
CA TYR A 132 -11.06 0.97 0.29
C TYR A 132 -11.70 0.28 1.49
N ASN A 133 -12.84 0.78 1.97
CA ASN A 133 -13.57 0.15 3.07
C ASN A 133 -14.17 -1.21 2.69
N ASN A 134 -14.39 -1.44 1.40
CA ASN A 134 -14.90 -2.71 0.90
C ASN A 134 -13.77 -3.72 0.63
N PHE A 135 -12.49 -3.34 0.64
CA PHE A 135 -11.40 -4.29 0.36
C PHE A 135 -11.24 -5.35 1.44
N HIS A 136 -11.04 -6.58 0.99
CA HIS A 136 -10.77 -7.75 1.81
C HIS A 136 -9.38 -8.28 1.46
N MET A 137 -8.39 -7.95 2.30
CA MET A 137 -7.02 -8.44 2.18
C MET A 137 -6.72 -9.31 3.40
N ARG A 138 -6.93 -10.62 3.27
CA ARG A 138 -6.75 -11.57 4.39
C ARG A 138 -5.35 -11.46 4.97
N GLY A 139 -5.27 -11.22 6.28
CA GLY A 139 -4.00 -11.06 7.00
C GLY A 139 -3.41 -9.64 6.94
N ALA A 140 -4.00 -8.72 6.18
CA ALA A 140 -3.58 -7.33 6.13
C ALA A 140 -4.44 -6.46 7.04
N GLU A 141 -3.81 -5.57 7.80
CA GLU A 141 -4.48 -4.61 8.65
C GLU A 141 -4.48 -3.22 8.01
N PHE A 142 -5.66 -2.63 7.86
CA PHE A 142 -5.79 -1.27 7.34
C PHE A 142 -5.63 -0.25 8.47
N ILE A 143 -4.71 0.70 8.27
CA ILE A 143 -4.54 1.85 9.14
C ILE A 143 -4.78 3.14 8.37
N PHE A 144 -5.42 4.08 9.05
CA PHE A 144 -5.66 5.41 8.53
C PHE A 144 -4.72 6.42 9.20
N ALA A 145 -3.97 7.16 8.40
CA ALA A 145 -3.01 8.14 8.89
C ALA A 145 -3.25 9.52 8.27
N ARG A 146 -3.47 10.52 9.12
CA ARG A 146 -3.62 11.91 8.68
C ARG A 146 -2.26 12.52 8.32
N TYR A 147 -2.23 13.42 7.34
CA TYR A 147 -1.10 14.31 7.13
C TYR A 147 -0.95 15.28 8.30
N GLU A 148 0.27 15.31 8.84
CA GLU A 148 0.71 16.27 9.85
C GLU A 148 1.32 17.51 9.18
N SER A 149 1.95 18.43 9.90
CA SER A 149 2.44 19.68 9.27
C SER A 149 3.48 19.44 8.16
N ASN A 150 4.25 18.34 8.29
CA ASN A 150 5.29 17.94 7.35
C ASN A 150 5.42 16.41 7.24
N ILE A 151 6.21 15.96 6.26
CA ILE A 151 6.43 14.52 5.97
C ILE A 151 7.07 13.81 7.16
N THR A 152 8.05 14.43 7.83
CA THR A 152 8.76 13.82 8.97
C THR A 152 7.83 13.53 10.13
N GLU A 153 7.00 14.51 10.52
CA GLU A 153 5.97 14.32 11.55
C GLU A 153 4.95 13.25 11.14
N THR A 154 4.56 13.24 9.86
CA THR A 154 3.66 12.20 9.33
C THR A 154 4.27 10.80 9.45
N VAL A 155 5.57 10.64 9.15
CA VAL A 155 6.30 9.37 9.34
C VAL A 155 6.27 8.95 10.81
N TYR A 156 6.63 9.84 11.73
CA TYR A 156 6.63 9.52 13.17
C TYR A 156 5.23 9.20 13.68
N ARG A 157 4.20 9.87 13.17
CA ARG A 157 2.80 9.56 13.49
C ARG A 157 2.45 8.15 13.05
N ILE A 158 2.74 7.79 11.81
CA ILE A 158 2.50 6.45 11.27
C ILE A 158 3.24 5.39 12.11
N LEU A 159 4.52 5.62 12.41
CA LEU A 159 5.31 4.73 13.26
C LEU A 159 4.70 4.56 14.64
N SER A 160 4.20 5.63 15.25
CA SER A 160 3.57 5.56 16.57
C SER A 160 2.31 4.68 16.55
N ILE A 161 1.52 4.76 15.49
CA ILE A 161 0.32 3.92 15.28
C ILE A 161 0.72 2.47 15.07
N ILE A 162 1.71 2.21 14.21
CA ILE A 162 2.19 0.87 13.90
C ILE A 162 2.77 0.21 15.15
N LYS A 163 3.70 0.87 15.86
CA LYS A 163 4.28 0.35 17.09
C LYS A 163 3.20 0.07 18.13
N LYS A 164 2.34 1.04 18.42
CA LYS A 164 1.25 0.84 19.40
C LYS A 164 0.37 -0.37 19.08
N LYS A 165 0.10 -0.63 17.79
CA LYS A 165 -0.79 -1.72 17.37
C LYS A 165 -0.06 -3.06 17.19
N PHE A 166 1.22 -3.06 16.85
CA PHE A 166 1.91 -4.27 16.36
C PHE A 166 3.24 -4.60 17.03
N ASP A 167 3.68 -3.86 18.06
CA ASP A 167 4.96 -4.14 18.75
C ASP A 167 4.98 -5.51 19.45
N HIS A 168 3.81 -6.10 19.69
CA HIS A 168 3.67 -7.46 20.20
C HIS A 168 3.73 -8.55 19.10
N VAL A 169 3.68 -8.16 17.83
CA VAL A 169 3.68 -9.06 16.66
C VAL A 169 5.00 -8.95 15.89
N PHE A 170 5.51 -7.73 15.72
CA PHE A 170 6.71 -7.44 14.93
C PHE A 170 7.79 -6.81 15.79
N ASN A 171 9.03 -7.25 15.60
CA ASN A 171 10.19 -6.58 16.16
C ASN A 171 10.56 -5.36 15.30
N PHE A 172 10.31 -4.16 15.81
CA PHE A 172 10.68 -2.90 15.17
C PHE A 172 12.07 -2.39 15.56
N GLY A 173 12.87 -3.22 16.24
CA GLY A 173 14.30 -2.99 16.43
C GLY A 173 15.07 -3.06 15.11
N PRO A 174 16.33 -2.59 15.08
CA PRO A 174 17.16 -2.69 13.88
C PRO A 174 17.31 -4.16 13.46
N ALA A 175 17.22 -4.41 12.15
CA ALA A 175 17.49 -5.74 11.61
C ALA A 175 18.91 -6.15 12.01
N VAL A 176 19.03 -7.22 12.80
CA VAL A 176 20.32 -7.78 13.17
C VAL A 176 20.69 -8.80 12.10
N PRO A 177 21.81 -8.61 11.37
CA PRO A 177 22.25 -9.60 10.40
C PRO A 177 22.41 -10.96 11.07
N LYS A 178 21.86 -12.02 10.47
CA LYS A 178 21.91 -13.39 11.03
C LYS A 178 23.31 -13.86 11.40
N TYR A 179 24.34 -13.38 10.70
CA TYR A 179 25.74 -13.72 10.99
C TYR A 179 26.29 -13.08 12.28
N LEU A 180 25.62 -12.06 12.85
CA LEU A 180 25.96 -11.46 14.14
C LEU A 180 25.22 -12.12 15.32
N LEU A 181 24.27 -13.01 15.06
CA LEU A 181 23.49 -13.72 16.08
C LEU A 181 24.14 -15.05 16.52
N ASN A 182 25.28 -15.42 15.93
CA ASN A 182 26.03 -16.66 16.23
C ASN A 182 27.37 -16.35 16.93
N ILE A 183 27.33 -15.63 18.06
CA ILE A 183 28.47 -15.46 18.98
C ILE A 183 28.00 -15.77 20.40
#